data_AF-A0A158QVP3-F1
#
_entry.id   AF-A0A158QVP3-F1
#
_cell.length_a   1.000
_cell.length_b   1.000
_cell.length_c   1.000
_cell.angle_alpha   90.00
_cell.angle_beta   90.00
_cell.angle_gamma   90.00
#
_symmetry.space_group_name_H-M   'P 1'
#
loop_
_entity.id
_entity.type
_entity.pdbx_description
1 polymer ?
#
loop_
_entity_poly.entity_id
_entity_poly.type
_entity_poly.pdbx_seq_one_letter_code
_entity_poly.pdbx_strand_id
1 'polypeptide(L)'
;MLPKTIANQLRSGQAVPAEAYSSCTIYFSDIVGFTNISSDSTPFQVVALLNKLYSEFDQIIDRYDVYKVETIGDAYMVASGVPRRNGQRHAVSITDMALDLVEVSHSFVIPHMPNEPLKIRVGLHSGPVCAGVVGLKMPRYCLFGDTVNTASRMESNGEAYKIHCSDATHSILDPLGSFLFEERGTIEVKGKGTMRTWWVIGRTRPPIPPDCCPIPIRKTKKVKAPPQKRPSRQVVRTPSPTSPARPPAKTNPAIEIIESELMTDTKKSTTLDEAPLIDSPKKKSALTLAPPPVPQL
;
A
#
# COMPACT_ATOMS: atom_id res chain seq x y z
N MET A 1 8.93 -1.94 -7.52
CA MET A 1 10.23 -2.67 -7.49
C MET A 1 10.36 -3.34 -6.13
N LEU A 2 10.88 -4.57 -6.07
CA LEU A 2 11.14 -5.24 -4.78
C LEU A 2 12.33 -4.58 -4.05
N PRO A 3 12.31 -4.52 -2.70
CA PRO A 3 13.49 -4.09 -1.94
C PRO A 3 14.72 -4.92 -2.29
N LYS A 4 15.90 -4.29 -2.39
CA LYS A 4 17.15 -4.96 -2.78
C LYS A 4 17.47 -6.18 -1.91
N THR A 5 17.21 -6.10 -0.61
CA THR A 5 17.40 -7.20 0.34
C THR A 5 16.53 -8.41 -0.01
N ILE A 6 15.25 -8.16 -0.28
CA ILE A 6 14.25 -9.17 -0.64
C ILE A 6 14.54 -9.76 -2.03
N ALA A 7 14.87 -8.90 -3.01
CA ALA A 7 15.25 -9.33 -4.34
C ALA A 7 16.49 -10.25 -4.33
N ASN A 8 17.47 -9.97 -3.46
CA ASN A 8 18.64 -10.84 -3.30
C ASN A 8 18.27 -12.20 -2.71
N GLN A 9 17.41 -12.23 -1.69
CA GLN A 9 16.93 -13.47 -1.07
C GLN A 9 16.16 -14.34 -2.08
N LEU A 10 15.22 -13.75 -2.81
CA LEU A 10 14.46 -14.46 -3.84
C LEU A 10 15.37 -14.99 -4.95
N ARG A 11 16.36 -14.20 -5.41
CA ARG A 11 17.36 -14.68 -6.39
C ARG A 11 18.20 -15.84 -5.88
N SER A 12 18.43 -15.93 -4.58
CA SER A 12 19.13 -17.07 -3.95
C SER A 12 18.23 -18.29 -3.68
N GLY A 13 16.98 -18.26 -4.13
CA GLY A 13 16.00 -19.33 -3.87
C GLY A 13 15.53 -19.40 -2.42
N GLN A 14 15.82 -18.37 -1.62
CA GLN A 14 15.38 -18.30 -0.24
C GLN A 14 13.94 -17.80 -0.17
N ALA A 15 13.12 -18.46 0.66
CA ALA A 15 11.81 -17.95 1.01
C ALA A 15 11.97 -16.66 1.82
N VAL A 16 11.16 -15.65 1.49
CA VAL A 16 11.07 -14.40 2.25
C VAL A 16 9.84 -14.49 3.13
N PRO A 17 9.99 -14.82 4.42
CA PRO A 17 8.84 -14.94 5.31
C PRO A 17 8.18 -13.56 5.49
N ALA A 18 6.86 -13.58 5.77
CA ALA A 18 6.18 -12.38 6.20
C ALA A 18 6.73 -11.92 7.56
N GLU A 19 6.89 -10.62 7.73
CA GLU A 19 7.42 -10.01 8.93
C GLU A 19 6.43 -8.99 9.50
N ALA A 20 6.25 -9.03 10.83
CA ALA A 20 5.47 -8.05 11.55
C ALA A 20 6.33 -6.85 11.96
N TYR A 21 5.81 -5.66 11.72
CA TYR A 21 6.39 -4.37 12.11
C TYR A 21 5.45 -3.73 13.12
N SER A 22 5.97 -3.42 14.31
CA SER A 22 5.19 -2.83 15.39
C SER A 22 4.75 -1.39 15.10
N SER A 23 5.54 -0.66 14.30
CA SER A 23 5.20 0.70 13.88
C SER A 23 5.84 1.02 12.53
N CYS A 24 5.04 1.60 11.66
CA CYS A 24 5.44 2.23 10.40
C CYS A 24 4.51 3.42 10.16
N THR A 25 4.92 4.35 9.29
CA THR A 25 4.02 5.40 8.78
C THR A 25 3.78 5.16 7.30
N ILE A 26 2.50 5.22 6.91
CA ILE A 26 2.04 5.07 5.53
C ILE A 26 1.55 6.42 5.04
N TYR A 27 1.98 6.75 3.84
CA TYR A 27 1.52 7.85 3.01
C TYR A 27 0.62 7.29 1.91
N PHE A 28 -0.54 7.91 1.75
CA PHE A 28 -1.38 7.79 0.57
C PHE A 28 -1.60 9.16 -0.03
N SER A 29 -1.57 9.26 -1.35
CA SER A 29 -2.12 10.41 -2.06
C SER A 29 -2.92 9.98 -3.27
N ASP A 30 -3.83 10.85 -3.68
CA ASP A 30 -4.68 10.69 -4.85
C ASP A 30 -4.78 12.02 -5.60
N ILE A 31 -5.02 11.95 -6.92
CA ILE A 31 -5.19 13.15 -7.73
C ILE A 31 -6.65 13.59 -7.65
N VAL A 32 -6.87 14.79 -7.13
CA VAL A 32 -8.21 15.34 -7.01
C VAL A 32 -8.75 15.66 -8.40
N GLY A 33 -9.87 15.02 -8.76
CA GLY A 33 -10.51 15.22 -10.07
C GLY A 33 -9.91 14.37 -11.21
N PHE A 34 -9.09 13.36 -10.90
CA PHE A 34 -8.49 12.49 -11.90
C PHE A 34 -9.50 11.85 -12.85
N THR A 35 -10.68 11.46 -12.36
CA THR A 35 -11.74 10.90 -13.21
C THR A 35 -12.14 11.85 -14.33
N ASN A 36 -12.29 13.15 -14.05
CA ASN A 36 -12.63 14.15 -15.06
C ASN A 36 -11.47 14.35 -16.04
N ILE A 37 -10.25 14.55 -15.49
CA ILE A 37 -9.02 14.68 -16.29
C ILE A 37 -8.87 13.49 -17.25
N SER A 38 -9.07 12.27 -16.75
CA SER A 38 -8.94 11.04 -17.53
C SER A 38 -10.04 10.86 -18.57
N SER A 39 -11.24 11.39 -18.33
CA SER A 39 -12.38 11.32 -19.24
C SER A 39 -12.23 12.28 -20.41
N ASP A 40 -11.63 13.45 -20.17
CA ASP A 40 -11.36 14.48 -21.19
C ASP A 40 -10.03 14.25 -21.94
N SER A 41 -9.29 13.19 -21.58
CA SER A 41 -7.96 12.88 -22.12
C SER A 41 -7.95 11.59 -22.92
N THR A 42 -7.08 11.54 -23.93
CA THR A 42 -6.76 10.27 -24.58
C THR A 42 -5.97 9.36 -23.63
N PRO A 43 -6.04 8.02 -23.78
CA PRO A 43 -5.25 7.10 -22.96
C PRO A 43 -3.74 7.39 -23.00
N PHE A 44 -3.21 7.83 -24.15
CA PHE A 44 -1.81 8.23 -24.28
C PHE A 44 -1.47 9.46 -23.45
N GLN A 45 -2.35 10.45 -23.39
CA GLN A 45 -2.18 11.66 -22.57
C GLN A 45 -2.25 11.35 -21.07
N VAL A 46 -3.14 10.44 -20.64
CA VAL A 46 -3.22 9.98 -19.24
C VAL A 46 -1.93 9.28 -18.83
N VAL A 47 -1.42 8.37 -19.67
CA VAL A 47 -0.15 7.68 -19.40
C VAL A 47 1.02 8.68 -19.34
N ALA A 48 1.08 9.64 -20.25
CA ALA A 48 2.12 10.68 -20.25
C ALA A 48 2.06 11.56 -18.99
N LEU A 49 0.86 11.93 -18.54
CA LEU A 49 0.63 12.67 -17.30
C LEU A 49 1.14 11.88 -16.09
N LEU A 50 0.68 10.65 -15.90
CA LEU A 50 1.06 9.82 -14.76
C LEU A 50 2.57 9.54 -14.74
N ASN A 51 3.17 9.26 -15.91
CA ASN A 51 4.60 9.04 -16.00
C ASN A 51 5.41 10.27 -15.62
N LYS A 52 5.01 11.47 -16.08
CA LYS A 52 5.67 12.72 -15.71
C LYS A 52 5.55 12.97 -14.20
N LEU A 53 4.34 12.88 -13.66
CA LEU A 53 4.07 13.09 -12.24
C LEU A 53 4.89 12.14 -11.36
N TYR A 54 4.82 10.84 -11.64
CA TYR A 54 5.54 9.86 -10.86
C TYR A 54 7.06 9.96 -11.03
N SER A 55 7.56 10.43 -12.16
CA SER A 55 9.01 10.67 -12.32
C SER A 55 9.50 11.82 -11.45
N GLU A 56 8.70 12.88 -11.29
CA GLU A 56 9.03 13.99 -10.39
C GLU A 56 8.90 13.56 -8.92
N PHE A 57 7.85 12.80 -8.58
CA PHE A 57 7.68 12.26 -7.22
C PHE A 57 8.80 11.28 -6.87
N ASP A 58 9.20 10.40 -7.79
CA ASP A 58 10.26 9.42 -7.56
C ASP A 58 11.60 10.10 -7.25
N GLN A 59 11.91 11.23 -7.89
CA GLN A 59 13.10 12.05 -7.57
C GLN A 59 13.07 12.63 -6.16
N ILE A 60 11.88 13.00 -5.67
CA ILE A 60 11.72 13.57 -4.33
C ILE A 60 11.87 12.50 -3.26
N ILE A 61 11.21 11.35 -3.44
CA ILE A 61 11.22 10.27 -2.42
C ILE A 61 12.60 9.63 -2.27
N ASP A 62 13.44 9.66 -3.30
CA ASP A 62 14.82 9.14 -3.26
C ASP A 62 15.69 9.87 -2.21
N ARG A 63 15.28 11.07 -1.79
CA ARG A 63 15.95 11.85 -0.73
C ARG A 63 15.56 11.41 0.69
N TYR A 64 14.57 10.53 0.83
CA TYR A 64 14.01 10.15 2.13
C TYR A 64 14.20 8.66 2.43
N ASP A 65 14.18 8.29 3.72
CA ASP A 65 14.18 6.88 4.15
C ASP A 65 12.79 6.27 4.01
N VAL A 66 12.36 6.06 2.77
CA VAL A 66 11.02 5.59 2.42
C VAL A 66 11.07 4.46 1.39
N TYR A 67 9.98 3.70 1.31
CA TYR A 67 9.78 2.62 0.37
C TYR A 67 8.50 2.83 -0.42
N LYS A 68 8.63 2.90 -1.75
CA LYS A 68 7.50 2.97 -2.68
C LYS A 68 6.79 1.62 -2.76
N VAL A 69 5.53 1.59 -2.36
CA VAL A 69 4.67 0.41 -2.42
C VAL A 69 4.06 0.34 -3.82
N GLU A 70 3.66 -0.84 -4.26
CA GLU A 70 2.93 -0.94 -5.53
C GLU A 70 1.57 -0.26 -5.43
N THR A 71 1.26 0.56 -6.42
CA THR A 71 0.07 1.38 -6.47
C THR A 71 -0.91 0.87 -7.52
N ILE A 72 -2.18 1.27 -7.39
CA ILE A 72 -3.25 0.95 -8.33
C ILE A 72 -3.87 2.28 -8.78
N GLY A 73 -3.88 2.54 -10.09
CA GLY A 73 -4.43 3.77 -10.66
C GLY A 73 -3.55 5.00 -10.43
N ASP A 74 -4.19 6.09 -10.03
CA ASP A 74 -3.60 7.40 -9.72
C ASP A 74 -3.21 7.58 -8.23
N ALA A 75 -3.52 6.57 -7.41
CA ALA A 75 -3.08 6.56 -6.02
C ALA A 75 -1.56 6.39 -5.94
N TYR A 76 -0.90 7.14 -5.06
CA TYR A 76 0.53 7.02 -4.78
C TYR A 76 0.75 6.61 -3.32
N MET A 77 1.35 5.44 -3.12
CA MET A 77 1.52 4.81 -1.80
C MET A 77 3.00 4.66 -1.46
N VAL A 78 3.37 5.19 -0.30
CA VAL A 78 4.74 5.15 0.22
C VAL A 78 4.71 4.79 1.70
N ALA A 79 5.68 4.05 2.18
CA ALA A 79 5.79 3.69 3.59
C ALA A 79 7.21 3.89 4.12
N SER A 80 7.34 4.22 5.40
CA SER A 80 8.63 4.26 6.11
C SER A 80 8.57 3.41 7.38
N GLY A 81 9.74 2.92 7.82
CA GLY A 81 9.84 1.89 8.87
C GLY A 81 9.77 0.45 8.32
N VAL A 82 9.54 0.32 7.02
CA VAL A 82 9.51 -0.92 6.24
C VAL A 82 10.31 -0.73 4.95
N PRO A 83 11.03 -1.75 4.44
CA PRO A 83 11.35 -3.03 5.11
C PRO A 83 12.41 -2.86 6.21
N ARG A 84 12.95 -1.65 6.41
CA ARG A 84 13.96 -1.38 7.45
C ARG A 84 13.33 -0.55 8.56
N ARG A 85 13.32 -1.10 9.78
CA ARG A 85 12.91 -0.37 10.99
C ARG A 85 13.84 0.82 11.23
N ASN A 86 13.27 2.00 11.49
CA ASN A 86 14.02 3.23 11.73
C ASN A 86 13.56 3.99 13.00
N GLY A 87 12.83 3.33 13.90
CA GLY A 87 12.25 3.95 15.11
C GLY A 87 11.25 5.05 14.73
N GLN A 88 11.07 6.07 15.56
CA GLN A 88 10.09 7.14 15.28
C GLN A 88 10.40 8.01 14.04
N ARG A 89 11.57 7.81 13.40
CA ARG A 89 11.94 8.56 12.19
C ARG A 89 11.02 8.27 11.01
N HIS A 90 10.32 7.14 10.98
CA HIS A 90 9.37 6.86 9.89
C HIS A 90 8.31 7.95 9.71
N ALA A 91 7.77 8.47 10.80
CA ALA A 91 6.76 9.52 10.76
C ALA A 91 7.35 10.83 10.25
N VAL A 92 8.57 11.16 10.68
CA VAL A 92 9.29 12.36 10.26
C VAL A 92 9.59 12.32 8.76
N SER A 93 10.17 11.22 8.27
CA SER A 93 10.53 11.07 6.85
C SER A 93 9.30 11.14 5.94
N ILE A 94 8.19 10.52 6.34
CA ILE A 94 6.95 10.58 5.56
C ILE A 94 6.34 11.99 5.58
N THR A 95 6.36 12.68 6.71
CA THR A 95 5.75 14.01 6.83
C THR A 95 6.56 15.06 6.07
N ASP A 96 7.90 15.01 6.14
CA ASP A 96 8.76 15.88 5.32
C ASP A 96 8.56 15.63 3.82
N MET A 97 8.52 14.36 3.42
CA MET A 97 8.27 13.97 2.04
C MET A 97 6.91 14.47 1.57
N ALA A 98 5.87 14.34 2.38
CA ALA A 98 4.52 14.80 2.04
C ALA A 98 4.47 16.31 1.77
N LEU A 99 5.15 17.11 2.60
CA LEU A 99 5.24 18.56 2.41
C LEU A 99 5.92 18.91 1.08
N ASP A 100 7.04 18.26 0.76
CA ASP A 100 7.74 18.47 -0.51
C ASP A 100 6.90 18.07 -1.73
N LEU A 101 6.17 16.95 -1.65
CA LEU A 101 5.34 16.46 -2.74
C LEU A 101 4.15 17.40 -3.01
N VAL A 102 3.53 17.94 -1.96
CA VAL A 102 2.47 18.96 -2.11
C VAL A 102 3.03 20.23 -2.73
N GLU A 103 4.21 20.69 -2.30
CA GLU A 103 4.86 21.87 -2.88
C GLU A 103 5.13 21.70 -4.38
N VAL A 104 5.66 20.53 -4.79
CA VAL A 104 5.91 20.25 -6.21
C VAL A 104 4.61 20.15 -7.00
N SER A 105 3.53 19.62 -6.41
CA SER A 105 2.23 19.56 -7.07
C SER A 105 1.69 20.94 -7.46
N HIS A 106 1.98 21.99 -6.69
CA HIS A 106 1.60 23.37 -7.03
C HIS A 106 2.29 23.88 -8.30
N SER A 107 3.52 23.45 -8.55
CA SER A 107 4.30 23.82 -9.74
C SER A 107 4.08 22.89 -10.93
N PHE A 108 3.34 21.80 -10.75
CA PHE A 108 3.17 20.77 -11.75
C PHE A 108 2.19 21.20 -12.84
N VAL A 109 2.68 21.23 -14.08
CA VAL A 109 1.88 21.53 -15.27
C VAL A 109 1.52 20.24 -16.01
N ILE A 110 0.22 20.02 -16.21
CA ILE A 110 -0.31 18.89 -16.99
C ILE A 110 0.06 19.08 -18.47
N PRO A 111 0.79 18.14 -19.11
CA PRO A 111 1.33 18.35 -20.46
C PRO A 111 0.30 18.71 -21.55
N HIS A 112 -0.92 18.18 -21.43
CA HIS A 112 -2.01 18.38 -22.39
C HIS A 112 -3.08 19.38 -21.91
N MET A 113 -2.99 19.85 -20.66
CA MET A 113 -3.90 20.82 -20.05
C MET A 113 -3.11 21.83 -19.20
N PRO A 114 -2.36 22.76 -19.83
CA PRO A 114 -1.43 23.62 -19.11
C PRO A 114 -2.10 24.61 -18.13
N ASN A 115 -3.40 24.86 -18.29
CA ASN A 115 -4.17 25.77 -17.45
C ASN A 115 -4.83 25.07 -16.26
N GLU A 116 -4.86 23.74 -16.23
CA GLU A 116 -5.47 22.97 -15.15
C GLU A 116 -4.40 22.63 -14.10
N PRO A 117 -4.51 23.15 -12.86
CA PRO A 117 -3.54 22.85 -11.82
C PRO A 117 -3.73 21.43 -11.28
N LEU A 118 -2.63 20.68 -11.15
CA LEU A 118 -2.69 19.34 -10.57
C LEU A 118 -2.83 19.41 -9.06
N LYS A 119 -4.00 19.01 -8.56
CA LYS A 119 -4.30 18.96 -7.12
C LYS A 119 -4.10 17.55 -6.61
N ILE A 120 -3.33 17.39 -5.54
CA ILE A 120 -3.26 16.14 -4.78
C ILE A 120 -3.90 16.30 -3.41
N ARG A 121 -4.46 15.24 -2.87
CA ARG A 121 -4.83 15.15 -1.45
C ARG A 121 -4.00 14.05 -0.79
N VAL A 122 -3.65 14.23 0.48
CA VAL A 122 -2.69 13.36 1.17
C VAL A 122 -3.26 12.87 2.50
N GLY A 123 -3.03 11.59 2.80
CA GLY A 123 -3.38 10.92 4.04
C GLY A 123 -2.20 10.21 4.69
N LEU A 124 -1.99 10.47 5.99
CA LEU A 124 -0.92 9.89 6.79
C LEU A 124 -1.48 9.13 7.99
N HIS A 125 -1.03 7.89 8.18
CA HIS A 125 -1.34 7.12 9.39
C HIS A 125 -0.15 6.27 9.83
N SER A 126 0.01 6.14 11.14
CA SER A 126 1.07 5.38 11.77
C SER A 126 0.49 4.24 12.61
N GLY A 127 1.05 3.05 12.46
CA GLY A 127 0.54 1.85 13.13
C GLY A 127 1.30 0.59 12.74
N PRO A 128 0.91 -0.57 13.31
CA PRO A 128 1.54 -1.85 13.01
C PRO A 128 1.13 -2.37 11.63
N VAL A 129 2.04 -3.08 10.96
CA VAL A 129 1.77 -3.73 9.66
C VAL A 129 2.44 -5.08 9.58
N CYS A 130 1.88 -5.97 8.77
CA CYS A 130 2.55 -7.17 8.30
C CYS A 130 3.04 -6.93 6.87
N ALA A 131 4.31 -7.19 6.58
CA ALA A 131 4.87 -7.01 5.25
C ALA A 131 5.42 -8.34 4.74
N GLY A 132 5.18 -8.65 3.46
CA GLY A 132 5.59 -9.93 2.88
C GLY A 132 5.58 -9.92 1.36
N VAL A 133 6.23 -10.93 0.79
CA VAL A 133 6.22 -11.14 -0.67
C VAL A 133 5.02 -12.01 -1.04
N VAL A 134 4.20 -11.52 -1.97
CA VAL A 134 3.04 -12.23 -2.51
C VAL A 134 3.25 -12.53 -3.99
N GLY A 135 2.88 -13.74 -4.40
CA GLY A 135 2.98 -14.21 -5.77
C GLY A 135 4.29 -14.93 -6.08
N LEU A 136 4.19 -16.05 -6.80
CA LEU A 136 5.35 -16.87 -7.19
C LEU A 136 5.96 -16.43 -8.53
N LYS A 137 5.10 -16.11 -9.52
CA LYS A 137 5.53 -15.71 -10.87
C LYS A 137 5.91 -14.23 -10.95
N MET A 138 5.15 -13.37 -10.27
CA MET A 138 5.39 -11.94 -10.17
C MET A 138 5.39 -11.56 -8.69
N PRO A 139 6.52 -11.73 -8.00
CA PRO A 139 6.62 -11.44 -6.57
C PRO A 139 6.48 -9.93 -6.31
N ARG A 140 5.56 -9.58 -5.41
CA ARG A 140 5.28 -8.20 -4.98
C ARG A 140 5.46 -8.09 -3.49
N TYR A 141 6.17 -7.06 -3.04
CA TYR A 141 6.29 -6.80 -1.61
C TYR A 141 5.13 -5.92 -1.16
N CYS A 142 4.20 -6.53 -0.45
CA CYS A 142 2.93 -5.94 -0.06
C CYS A 142 2.88 -5.69 1.44
N LEU A 143 2.13 -4.66 1.82
CA LEU A 143 1.81 -4.32 3.20
C LEU A 143 0.37 -4.71 3.49
N PHE A 144 0.16 -5.34 4.63
CA PHE A 144 -1.13 -5.80 5.11
C PHE A 144 -1.36 -5.28 6.52
N GLY A 145 -2.64 -5.07 6.83
CA GLY A 145 -3.07 -4.63 8.13
C GLY A 145 -4.00 -3.43 8.05
N ASP A 146 -4.68 -3.21 9.15
CA ASP A 146 -5.66 -2.15 9.29
C ASP A 146 -5.04 -0.73 9.17
N THR A 147 -3.74 -0.59 9.47
CA THR A 147 -2.99 0.65 9.26
C THR A 147 -3.04 1.12 7.81
N VAL A 148 -2.99 0.19 6.84
CA VAL A 148 -3.09 0.52 5.40
C VAL A 148 -4.47 1.10 5.08
N ASN A 149 -5.52 0.46 5.59
CA ASN A 149 -6.90 0.89 5.37
C ASN A 149 -7.14 2.26 6.01
N THR A 150 -6.69 2.46 7.25
CA THR A 150 -6.85 3.73 7.97
C THR A 150 -6.09 4.86 7.26
N ALA A 151 -4.89 4.61 6.75
CA ALA A 151 -4.14 5.58 5.96
C ALA A 151 -4.89 6.00 4.69
N SER A 152 -5.46 5.03 3.95
CA SER A 152 -6.33 5.32 2.80
C SER A 152 -7.57 6.11 3.20
N ARG A 153 -8.16 5.89 4.39
CA ARG A 153 -9.27 6.73 4.87
C ARG A 153 -8.85 8.15 5.22
N MET A 154 -7.61 8.36 5.68
CA MET A 154 -7.10 9.72 5.89
C MET A 154 -6.98 10.45 4.56
N GLU A 155 -6.52 9.77 3.50
CA GLU A 155 -6.43 10.35 2.16
C GLU A 155 -7.82 10.64 1.58
N SER A 156 -8.74 9.68 1.64
CA SER A 156 -10.07 9.83 1.02
C SER A 156 -10.93 10.91 1.68
N ASN A 157 -10.72 11.17 2.97
CA ASN A 157 -11.37 12.27 3.71
C ASN A 157 -10.54 13.55 3.71
N GLY A 158 -9.41 13.57 2.99
CA GLY A 158 -8.52 14.73 2.88
C GLY A 158 -9.08 15.80 1.94
N GLU A 159 -8.43 16.97 1.97
CA GLU A 159 -8.74 18.10 1.10
C GLU A 159 -7.59 18.33 0.11
N ALA A 160 -7.89 18.98 -1.02
CA ALA A 160 -6.88 19.32 -2.02
C ALA A 160 -5.77 20.19 -1.40
N TYR A 161 -4.52 19.87 -1.75
CA TYR A 161 -3.29 20.49 -1.24
C TYR A 161 -3.09 20.41 0.29
N LYS A 162 -3.89 19.61 1.00
CA LYS A 162 -3.74 19.42 2.43
C LYS A 162 -3.23 18.03 2.77
N ILE A 163 -2.45 17.97 3.83
CA ILE A 163 -1.92 16.74 4.41
C ILE A 163 -2.74 16.40 5.63
N HIS A 164 -3.56 15.38 5.52
CA HIS A 164 -4.41 14.89 6.60
C HIS A 164 -3.68 13.80 7.38
N CYS A 165 -3.58 13.94 8.70
CA CYS A 165 -2.95 12.93 9.54
C CYS A 165 -3.84 12.50 10.71
N SER A 166 -3.75 11.21 11.02
CA SER A 166 -4.41 10.63 12.20
C SER A 166 -3.75 11.05 13.52
N ASP A 167 -4.49 10.95 14.63
CA ASP A 167 -3.98 11.17 15.99
C ASP A 167 -2.76 10.31 16.35
N ALA A 168 -2.68 9.09 15.81
CA ALA A 168 -1.56 8.18 16.02
C ALA A 168 -0.25 8.72 15.40
N THR A 169 -0.32 9.34 14.23
CA THR A 169 0.84 10.00 13.60
C THR A 169 1.20 11.28 14.35
N HIS A 170 0.19 12.07 14.72
CA HIS A 170 0.38 13.29 15.51
C HIS A 170 1.11 13.02 16.82
N SER A 171 0.69 12.00 17.57
CA SER A 171 1.31 11.60 18.85
C SER A 171 2.80 11.24 18.74
N ILE A 172 3.27 10.81 17.57
CA ILE A 172 4.68 10.52 17.32
C ILE A 172 5.47 11.80 17.02
N LEU A 173 4.84 12.76 16.35
CA LEU A 173 5.49 13.96 15.82
C LEU A 173 5.46 15.15 16.78
N ASP A 174 4.38 15.29 17.56
CA ASP A 174 4.17 16.39 18.50
C ASP A 174 5.32 16.53 19.54
N PRO A 175 5.79 15.44 20.19
CA PRO A 175 6.93 15.54 21.11
C PRO A 175 8.25 15.95 20.46
N LEU A 176 8.37 15.85 19.12
CA LEU A 176 9.57 16.24 18.38
C LEU A 176 9.60 17.75 18.06
N GLY A 177 8.48 18.46 18.20
CA GLY A 177 8.37 19.91 18.02
C GLY A 177 8.80 20.44 16.64
N SER A 178 8.88 19.55 15.63
CA SER A 178 9.45 19.87 14.32
C SER A 178 8.42 20.26 13.26
N PHE A 179 7.13 20.05 13.55
CA PHE A 179 6.02 20.20 12.62
C PHE A 179 4.92 21.07 13.22
N LEU A 180 4.18 21.75 12.36
CA LEU A 180 3.03 22.58 12.72
C LEU A 180 1.75 21.84 12.36
N PHE A 181 0.84 21.74 13.31
CA PHE A 181 -0.43 21.05 13.15
C PHE A 181 -1.60 21.99 13.43
N GLU A 182 -2.70 21.77 12.72
CA GLU A 182 -3.99 22.38 12.98
C GLU A 182 -5.00 21.27 13.26
N GLU A 183 -5.74 21.37 14.37
CA GLU A 183 -6.75 20.38 14.70
C GLU A 183 -7.93 20.48 13.73
N ARG A 184 -8.28 19.37 13.07
CA ARG A 184 -9.47 19.29 12.22
C ARG A 184 -10.73 19.01 13.04
N GLY A 185 -10.56 18.35 14.19
CA GLY A 185 -11.63 17.86 15.05
C GLY A 185 -11.86 16.36 14.88
N THR A 186 -13.04 15.90 15.32
CA THR A 186 -13.45 14.49 15.21
C THR A 186 -14.22 14.24 13.92
N ILE A 187 -13.74 13.29 13.11
CA ILE A 187 -14.42 12.83 11.89
C ILE A 187 -14.89 11.38 12.03
N GLU A 188 -15.99 11.02 11.37
CA GLU A 188 -16.41 9.62 11.27
C GLU A 188 -15.61 8.90 10.18
N VAL A 189 -14.89 7.86 10.58
CA VAL A 189 -14.09 7.02 9.69
C VAL A 189 -14.73 5.64 9.60
N LYS A 190 -15.08 5.24 8.38
CA LYS A 190 -15.73 3.95 8.11
C LYS A 190 -14.92 2.79 8.71
N GLY A 191 -15.54 2.02 9.60
CA GLY A 191 -14.94 0.88 10.28
C GLY A 191 -14.09 1.23 11.50
N LYS A 192 -13.94 2.52 11.83
CA LYS A 192 -13.21 3.01 13.01
C LYS A 192 -14.08 3.78 14.00
N GLY A 193 -15.21 4.32 13.55
CA GLY A 193 -16.03 5.22 14.36
C GLY A 193 -15.47 6.64 14.31
N THR A 194 -15.62 7.38 15.39
CA THR A 194 -15.12 8.76 15.49
C THR A 194 -13.61 8.76 15.77
N MET A 195 -12.86 9.51 14.97
CA MET A 195 -11.42 9.67 15.12
C MET A 195 -11.07 11.15 15.14
N ARG A 196 -10.22 11.56 16.08
CA ARG A 196 -9.58 12.88 16.03
C ARG A 196 -8.52 12.90 14.94
N THR A 197 -8.49 13.97 14.17
CA THR A 197 -7.51 14.12 13.09
C THR A 197 -6.99 15.55 13.00
N TRP A 198 -5.89 15.68 12.28
CA TRP A 198 -5.08 16.90 12.25
C TRP A 198 -4.66 17.20 10.81
N TRP A 199 -4.48 18.47 10.50
CA TRP A 199 -3.82 18.94 9.30
C TRP A 199 -2.36 19.21 9.59
N VAL A 200 -1.46 18.76 8.72
CA VAL A 200 -0.06 19.18 8.76
C VAL A 200 0.07 20.43 7.92
N ILE A 201 0.37 21.56 8.57
CA ILE A 201 0.45 22.88 7.93
C ILE A 201 1.87 23.16 7.44
N GLY A 202 2.86 22.65 8.13
CA GLY A 202 4.25 22.88 7.76
C GLY A 202 5.24 22.32 8.76
N ARG A 203 6.46 22.83 8.69
CA ARG A 203 7.58 22.46 9.55
C ARG A 203 8.36 23.69 9.98
N THR A 204 8.86 23.67 11.21
CA THR A 204 9.61 24.79 11.80
C THR A 204 11.03 24.89 11.24
N ARG A 205 11.56 23.79 10.70
CA ARG A 205 12.90 23.69 10.11
C ARG A 205 12.85 23.82 8.59
N PRO A 206 13.90 24.37 7.96
CA PRO A 206 13.95 24.49 6.50
C PRO A 206 13.89 23.11 5.82
N PRO A 207 13.41 23.06 4.56
CA PRO A 207 13.43 21.85 3.74
C PRO A 207 14.82 21.22 3.72
N ILE A 208 14.88 19.89 3.65
CA ILE A 208 16.16 19.20 3.47
C ILE A 208 16.66 19.56 2.06
N PRO A 209 17.85 20.19 1.91
CA PRO A 209 18.38 20.52 0.61
C PRO A 209 18.49 19.26 -0.27
N PRO A 210 18.27 19.35 -1.59
CA PRO A 210 18.39 18.21 -2.50
C PRO A 210 19.77 17.53 -2.42
N ASP A 211 20.81 18.29 -2.08
CA ASP A 211 22.20 17.82 -1.94
C ASP A 211 22.51 17.19 -0.57
N CYS A 212 21.62 17.37 0.41
CA CYS A 212 21.77 16.79 1.75
C CYS A 212 21.09 15.43 1.80
N CYS A 213 21.65 14.43 1.14
CA CYS A 213 21.24 13.03 1.29
C CYS A 213 21.23 12.64 2.79
N PRO A 214 20.07 12.49 3.45
CA PRO A 214 20.02 12.05 4.83
C PRO A 214 19.94 10.53 4.85
N ILE A 215 20.91 9.86 4.21
CA ILE A 215 21.16 8.46 4.52
C ILE A 215 22.67 8.29 4.66
N PRO A 216 23.20 8.22 5.90
CA PRO A 216 24.37 7.40 6.11
C PRO A 216 23.92 5.97 5.81
N ILE A 217 24.12 5.52 4.57
CA ILE A 217 24.32 4.10 4.32
C ILE A 217 25.55 3.79 5.14
N ARG A 218 25.36 3.33 6.38
CA ARG A 218 26.44 2.83 7.23
C ARG A 218 27.00 1.65 6.45
N LYS A 219 28.02 1.91 5.59
CA LYS A 219 28.81 0.87 4.96
C LYS A 219 29.29 0.04 6.13
N THR A 220 28.74 -1.16 6.29
CA THR A 220 29.26 -2.11 7.26
C THR A 220 30.74 -2.25 6.91
N LYS A 221 31.62 -1.74 7.78
CA LYS A 221 33.04 -2.06 7.67
C LYS A 221 33.08 -3.58 7.66
N LYS A 222 33.49 -4.18 6.54
CA LYS A 222 33.86 -5.59 6.51
C LYS A 222 34.91 -5.76 7.60
N VAL A 223 34.52 -6.30 8.75
CA VAL A 223 35.47 -6.82 9.72
C VAL A 223 36.11 -8.00 9.01
N LYS A 224 37.37 -7.81 8.62
CA LYS A 224 38.18 -8.85 8.00
C LYS A 224 38.32 -9.96 9.04
N ALA A 225 37.66 -11.09 8.82
CA ALA A 225 37.80 -12.25 9.69
C ALA A 225 39.30 -12.64 9.76
N PRO A 226 39.84 -12.99 10.94
CA PRO A 226 41.21 -13.45 11.05
C PRO A 226 41.37 -14.76 10.24
N PRO A 227 42.51 -14.98 9.57
CA PRO A 227 42.72 -16.19 8.80
C PRO A 227 42.77 -17.40 9.73
N GLN A 228 41.82 -18.33 9.56
CA GLN A 228 41.86 -19.63 10.19
C GLN A 228 43.01 -20.45 9.58
N LYS A 229 44.03 -20.77 10.39
CA LYS A 229 45.06 -21.75 10.02
C LYS A 229 44.40 -23.14 9.93
N ARG A 230 44.48 -23.78 8.77
CA ARG A 230 44.10 -25.18 8.58
C ARG A 230 45.00 -26.08 9.41
N PRO A 231 44.47 -27.04 10.19
CA PRO A 231 45.27 -28.16 10.66
C PRO A 231 45.53 -29.14 9.51
N SER A 232 46.75 -29.69 9.48
CA SER A 232 47.21 -30.73 8.57
C SER A 232 46.41 -32.02 8.72
N ARG A 233 46.00 -32.59 7.57
CA ARG A 233 45.25 -33.83 7.43
C ARG A 233 46.14 -35.03 7.77
N GLN A 234 45.87 -35.73 8.88
CA GLN A 234 46.38 -37.10 9.07
C GLN A 234 45.41 -38.10 8.44
N VAL A 235 45.98 -39.04 7.68
CA VAL A 235 45.28 -40.12 6.99
C VAL A 235 45.14 -41.29 7.97
N VAL A 236 43.91 -41.64 8.35
CA VAL A 236 43.60 -42.91 9.01
C VAL A 236 42.72 -43.72 8.07
N ARG A 237 43.21 -44.91 7.71
CA ARG A 237 42.49 -45.93 6.93
C ARG A 237 41.68 -46.82 7.88
N THR A 238 40.41 -47.05 7.60
CA THR A 238 39.67 -48.24 8.04
C THR A 238 38.57 -48.62 7.03
N PRO A 239 38.15 -49.91 6.99
CA PRO A 239 37.49 -50.51 5.82
C PRO A 239 35.95 -50.56 5.90
N SER A 240 35.31 -50.73 4.73
CA SER A 240 33.92 -51.17 4.51
C SER A 240 33.68 -52.61 4.99
N PRO A 241 32.44 -53.18 5.09
CA PRO A 241 31.13 -52.81 4.50
C PRO A 241 29.97 -52.76 5.54
N THR A 242 28.73 -52.32 5.26
CA THR A 242 27.63 -53.06 4.60
C THR A 242 26.36 -52.18 4.69
N SER A 243 25.49 -52.17 3.66
CA SER A 243 24.19 -51.46 3.66
C SER A 243 23.18 -52.03 4.65
N PRO A 244 22.22 -51.22 5.14
CA PRO A 244 20.83 -51.46 4.71
C PRO A 244 19.95 -50.21 4.50
N ALA A 245 18.98 -50.40 3.59
CA ALA A 245 17.61 -49.89 3.50
C ALA A 245 17.26 -48.41 3.80
N ARG A 246 16.62 -47.80 2.80
CA ARG A 246 15.99 -46.48 2.75
C ARG A 246 14.67 -46.45 3.55
N PRO A 247 14.43 -45.47 4.45
CA PRO A 247 13.10 -45.22 4.98
C PRO A 247 12.26 -44.32 4.05
N PRO A 248 10.92 -44.46 4.03
CA PRO A 248 10.04 -43.69 3.15
C PRO A 248 9.85 -42.25 3.62
N ALA A 249 9.50 -41.40 2.66
CA ALA A 249 9.25 -39.97 2.81
C ALA A 249 8.11 -39.69 3.81
N LYS A 250 8.36 -38.79 4.76
CA LYS A 250 7.31 -38.19 5.59
C LYS A 250 6.77 -36.96 4.86
N THR A 251 5.52 -37.04 4.41
CA THR A 251 4.71 -35.91 3.96
C THR A 251 4.28 -35.07 5.17
N ASN A 252 4.37 -33.74 5.04
CA ASN A 252 3.96 -32.79 6.07
C ASN A 252 2.42 -32.67 6.10
N PRO A 253 1.75 -32.73 7.27
CA PRO A 253 0.29 -32.77 7.38
C PRO A 253 -0.37 -31.37 7.38
N ALA A 254 0.08 -30.44 6.54
CA ALA A 254 -0.41 -29.05 6.53
C ALA A 254 -1.24 -28.65 5.29
N ILE A 255 -1.77 -29.61 4.53
CA ILE A 255 -2.61 -29.38 3.33
C ILE A 255 -3.87 -30.24 3.39
N GLU A 256 -4.59 -30.23 4.53
CA GLU A 256 -5.86 -30.98 4.62
C GLU A 256 -6.90 -30.33 5.54
N ILE A 257 -6.91 -28.99 5.65
CA ILE A 257 -7.92 -28.25 6.45
C ILE A 257 -8.59 -27.09 5.67
N ILE A 258 -8.31 -26.89 4.37
CA ILE A 258 -8.91 -25.76 3.61
C ILE A 258 -9.83 -26.21 2.45
N GLU A 259 -10.07 -27.51 2.24
CA GLU A 259 -10.98 -27.99 1.16
C GLU A 259 -12.35 -28.52 1.64
N SER A 260 -12.66 -28.49 2.94
CA SER A 260 -13.96 -28.99 3.45
C SER A 260 -15.02 -27.93 3.72
N GLU A 261 -14.78 -26.64 3.41
CA GLU A 261 -15.76 -25.56 3.66
C GLU A 261 -16.23 -24.81 2.40
N LEU A 262 -15.88 -25.29 1.19
CA LEU A 262 -16.31 -24.65 -0.07
C LEU A 262 -17.04 -25.57 -1.07
N MET A 263 -17.52 -26.76 -0.66
CA MET A 263 -18.21 -27.70 -1.55
C MET A 263 -19.44 -28.40 -0.92
N THR A 264 -20.32 -27.64 -0.29
CA THR A 264 -21.71 -28.06 -0.03
C THR A 264 -22.68 -26.97 -0.43
N ASP A 265 -22.83 -26.74 -1.73
CA ASP A 265 -24.09 -26.22 -2.29
C ASP A 265 -24.15 -26.36 -3.80
N THR A 266 -24.04 -27.59 -4.33
CA THR A 266 -24.49 -27.86 -5.71
C THR A 266 -24.81 -29.35 -5.94
N LYS A 267 -26.11 -29.64 -6.12
CA LYS A 267 -26.74 -30.78 -6.86
C LYS A 267 -26.87 -32.17 -6.21
N LYS A 268 -28.13 -32.53 -5.93
CA LYS A 268 -28.85 -33.73 -6.44
C LYS A 268 -30.32 -33.33 -6.64
N SER A 269 -30.77 -33.06 -7.87
CA SER A 269 -31.33 -33.98 -8.88
C SER A 269 -32.77 -34.43 -8.62
N THR A 270 -33.69 -33.81 -9.38
CA THR A 270 -34.80 -34.41 -10.16
C THR A 270 -35.16 -35.88 -9.95
N THR A 271 -36.44 -36.13 -9.63
CA THR A 271 -37.34 -37.10 -10.31
C THR A 271 -38.80 -36.59 -10.27
N LEU A 272 -39.54 -36.96 -11.31
CA LEU A 272 -40.88 -36.54 -11.72
C LEU A 272 -41.99 -37.03 -10.79
N ASP A 273 -43.13 -36.31 -10.73
CA ASP A 273 -44.47 -36.86 -11.04
C ASP A 273 -45.58 -35.78 -11.09
N GLU A 274 -46.37 -35.89 -12.17
CA GLU A 274 -47.76 -35.51 -12.47
C GLU A 274 -48.45 -34.21 -11.97
N ALA A 275 -49.10 -33.53 -12.92
CA ALA A 275 -50.02 -32.39 -12.78
C ALA A 275 -51.47 -32.86 -12.44
N PRO A 276 -52.44 -31.94 -12.16
CA PRO A 276 -53.12 -31.26 -13.28
C PRO A 276 -53.62 -29.81 -13.04
N LEU A 277 -53.66 -29.07 -14.16
CA LEU A 277 -54.67 -28.09 -14.65
C LEU A 277 -55.42 -27.14 -13.69
N ILE A 278 -55.44 -25.82 -14.00
CA ILE A 278 -56.63 -25.03 -14.48
C ILE A 278 -56.27 -23.53 -14.67
N ASP A 279 -56.64 -23.04 -15.87
CA ASP A 279 -56.94 -21.68 -16.38
C ASP A 279 -56.08 -20.42 -16.08
N SER A 280 -55.59 -19.84 -17.18
CA SER A 280 -55.53 -18.39 -17.44
C SER A 280 -56.90 -17.96 -18.03
N PRO A 281 -57.35 -16.67 -18.10
CA PRO A 281 -56.63 -15.64 -18.87
C PRO A 281 -56.92 -14.14 -18.59
N LYS A 282 -56.10 -13.29 -19.23
CA LYS A 282 -56.40 -12.00 -19.93
C LYS A 282 -55.70 -10.72 -19.45
N LYS A 283 -54.85 -10.24 -20.37
CA LYS A 283 -54.51 -8.84 -20.74
C LYS A 283 -55.67 -7.83 -20.63
N LYS A 284 -55.33 -6.59 -20.25
CA LYS A 284 -55.78 -5.27 -20.81
C LYS A 284 -54.80 -4.21 -20.30
N SER A 285 -53.89 -3.64 -21.11
CA SER A 285 -54.03 -2.47 -22.01
C SER A 285 -54.39 -1.14 -21.33
N ALA A 286 -53.39 -0.24 -21.30
CA ALA A 286 -53.40 1.23 -21.45
C ALA A 286 -54.50 2.09 -20.78
N LEU A 287 -54.08 3.13 -20.04
CA LEU A 287 -54.58 4.50 -20.27
C LEU A 287 -53.70 5.57 -19.60
N THR A 288 -53.42 6.60 -20.39
CA THR A 288 -52.69 7.86 -20.15
C THR A 288 -53.47 8.81 -19.25
N LEU A 289 -52.82 9.61 -18.40
CA LEU A 289 -53.34 10.90 -17.91
C LEU A 289 -52.20 11.83 -17.46
N ALA A 290 -52.07 12.96 -18.15
CA ALA A 290 -51.20 14.08 -17.82
C ALA A 290 -51.85 15.00 -16.76
N PRO A 291 -51.07 15.75 -15.94
CA PRO A 291 -51.62 16.71 -14.98
C PRO A 291 -51.87 18.10 -15.60
N PRO A 292 -52.84 18.90 -15.07
CA PRO A 292 -53.17 20.25 -15.55
C PRO A 292 -52.23 21.34 -14.97
N PRO A 293 -52.23 22.57 -15.56
CA PRO A 293 -51.26 23.62 -15.25
C PRO A 293 -51.62 24.48 -14.02
N VAL A 294 -50.58 25.08 -13.43
CA VAL A 294 -50.61 25.98 -12.25
C VAL A 294 -50.93 27.42 -12.68
N PRO A 295 -51.78 28.19 -11.96
CA PRO A 295 -51.94 29.62 -12.20
C PRO A 295 -50.82 30.44 -11.55
N GLN A 296 -50.20 31.35 -12.29
CA GLN A 296 -49.34 32.41 -11.75
C GLN A 296 -50.21 33.58 -11.26
N LEU A 297 -49.88 34.10 -10.09
CA LEU A 297 -50.28 35.40 -9.54
C LEU A 297 -49.03 36.30 -9.51
#